data_AF-A0A354WRH9-F1
#
_entry.id   AF-A0A354WRH9-F1
#
_cell.length_a   1.000
_cell.length_b   1.000
_cell.length_c   1.000
_cell.angle_alpha   90.00
_cell.angle_beta   90.00
_cell.angle_gamma   90.00
#
_symmetry.space_group_name_H-M   'P 1'
#
loop_
_entity.id
_entity.type
_entity.pdbx_description
1 polymer ?
#
loop_
_entity_poly.entity_id
_entity_poly.type
_entity_poly.pdbx_seq_one_letter_code
_entity_poly.pdbx_strand_id
1 'polypeptide(L)'
;MDKKVRKRMLCGMLAAVLFLSGCGRARSGGRGTSRSDTAKAAVKTADALEIRNDGVIRSHLENNRSLNIHRTDRNADTFRLYVENTEAMAGFASGGLTTDYQESIQRVMDVAFGSFAELEIHMLACPDGTDEPEWAEAELNEKMTRRVQNTAFYSEVKMPGSSPLAALAWEPESPFQENALTVLVSSFIEPGNDLNVLAEQIQEYFDKYENSAACLMGITSRFQGDYYVIPYGDQPACRIVDFSGEAPFYMVMVGPEMTVRDFVQNLDQRLEKKNIIPAYGIYTNNVYEQILEEPLNFDVIGDLKSKKAEAGVIRSFNTGTLYEDDGGCAFYAASSGRVETLDSDPNGGISSSTQISIMSKDYNGTAQYGWDYSLYSYDAETGKWVEAGKNALTQSTVTVKNERGPLSDSHSTEPILASGRNEMRISARLNFGSGSPLTRDQVYRVEVRLHLNRENPNAGSESAGTDLRKYTIVHSEYIAAVGRLSSGWGGTKIWTASPRLWADTQKALLCTPILEDLIANLEQMETEYQDNREFVEYIDFVFNVPQEDSAK
;
A
#
# COMPACT_ATOMS: atom_id res chain seq x y z
N MET A 1 -51.64 5.84 18.12
CA MET A 1 -52.41 5.12 17.09
C MET A 1 -52.23 5.81 15.76
N ASP A 2 -51.75 5.05 14.78
CA ASP A 2 -52.07 5.10 13.36
C ASP A 2 -52.06 6.41 12.56
N LYS A 3 -51.21 6.37 11.50
CA LYS A 3 -51.63 6.39 10.09
C LYS A 3 -53.02 6.99 9.84
N LYS A 4 -53.06 8.20 9.26
CA LYS A 4 -54.02 8.60 8.20
C LYS A 4 -53.87 10.08 7.82
N VAL A 5 -52.84 10.38 7.02
CA VAL A 5 -52.92 11.48 6.03
C VAL A 5 -52.40 10.98 4.68
N ARG A 6 -53.05 9.93 4.16
CA ARG A 6 -53.17 9.65 2.73
C ARG A 6 -54.57 10.10 2.31
N LYS A 7 -54.69 11.34 1.82
CA LYS A 7 -55.88 11.85 1.11
C LYS A 7 -55.49 13.12 0.38
N ARG A 8 -55.18 12.99 -0.92
CA ARG A 8 -55.67 13.85 -2.03
C ARG A 8 -54.80 13.64 -3.27
N MET A 9 -55.21 12.67 -4.08
CA MET A 9 -55.39 12.79 -5.54
C MET A 9 -55.37 11.38 -6.14
N LEU A 10 -56.45 10.66 -5.86
CA LEU A 10 -56.83 9.45 -6.60
C LEU A 10 -58.37 9.46 -6.69
N CYS A 11 -58.89 10.30 -7.58
CA CYS A 11 -60.28 10.29 -8.06
C CYS A 11 -60.31 10.73 -9.53
N GLY A 12 -59.56 10.00 -10.35
CA GLY A 12 -59.60 10.06 -11.81
C GLY A 12 -59.35 8.68 -12.40
N MET A 13 -59.94 7.65 -11.78
CA MET A 13 -59.99 6.30 -12.32
C MET A 13 -61.13 6.22 -13.34
N LEU A 14 -60.83 5.57 -14.46
CA LEU A 14 -61.75 4.83 -15.32
C LEU A 14 -62.88 5.61 -16.04
N ALA A 15 -62.55 6.09 -17.23
CA ALA A 15 -63.33 5.81 -18.44
C ALA A 15 -62.32 5.30 -19.48
N ALA A 16 -62.18 3.98 -19.64
CA ALA A 16 -62.78 3.23 -20.74
C ALA A 16 -62.48 3.92 -22.09
N VAL A 17 -61.49 3.42 -22.83
CA VAL A 17 -61.75 2.39 -23.86
C VAL A 17 -63.06 2.69 -24.56
N LEU A 18 -63.02 3.55 -25.59
CA LEU A 18 -63.94 3.69 -26.73
C LEU A 18 -63.85 5.11 -27.31
N PHE A 19 -62.76 5.41 -28.00
CA PHE A 19 -62.80 6.33 -29.15
C PHE A 19 -62.14 5.62 -30.35
N LEU A 20 -62.82 4.58 -30.79
CA LEU A 20 -62.85 4.22 -32.20
C LEU A 20 -63.91 5.08 -32.90
N SER A 21 -63.63 5.37 -34.17
CA SER A 21 -64.56 5.72 -35.26
C SER A 21 -64.77 7.21 -35.61
N GLY A 22 -63.92 7.68 -36.53
CA GLY A 22 -64.36 8.43 -37.70
C GLY A 22 -64.09 7.58 -38.95
N CYS A 23 -65.14 7.07 -39.58
CA CYS A 23 -65.14 6.08 -40.65
C CYS A 23 -64.63 6.60 -42.01
N GLY A 24 -63.98 5.71 -42.76
CA GLY A 24 -63.87 5.74 -44.22
C GLY A 24 -63.56 4.34 -44.74
N ARG A 25 -64.57 3.64 -45.26
CA ARG A 25 -64.61 2.20 -45.54
C ARG A 25 -64.77 1.95 -47.05
N ALA A 26 -63.89 1.16 -47.68
CA ALA A 26 -64.17 0.29 -48.83
C ALA A 26 -62.93 -0.59 -49.12
N ARG A 27 -62.78 -1.77 -48.50
CA ARG A 27 -63.18 -3.13 -48.96
C ARG A 27 -62.40 -3.72 -50.15
N SER A 28 -61.63 -4.76 -49.79
CA SER A 28 -61.48 -6.08 -50.41
C SER A 28 -60.29 -6.37 -51.35
N GLY A 29 -59.43 -7.28 -50.89
CA GLY A 29 -58.99 -8.43 -51.69
C GLY A 29 -57.47 -8.59 -51.88
N GLY A 30 -56.91 -9.69 -51.36
CA GLY A 30 -55.89 -10.45 -52.09
C GLY A 30 -54.41 -10.21 -51.75
N ARG A 31 -53.90 -11.01 -50.80
CA ARG A 31 -52.65 -11.79 -50.84
C ARG A 31 -51.67 -11.51 -52.01
N GLY A 32 -50.42 -11.15 -51.70
CA GLY A 32 -49.26 -11.52 -52.53
C GLY A 32 -48.16 -10.46 -52.71
N THR A 33 -46.92 -10.90 -52.43
CA THR A 33 -45.62 -10.51 -53.02
C THR A 33 -44.86 -9.26 -52.56
N SER A 34 -43.75 -9.57 -51.85
CA SER A 34 -42.39 -9.02 -51.94
C SER A 34 -42.19 -7.50 -51.82
N ARG A 35 -41.83 -7.09 -50.60
CA ARG A 35 -41.16 -5.82 -50.32
C ARG A 35 -39.64 -6.08 -50.35
N SER A 36 -38.95 -5.61 -51.39
CA SER A 36 -37.50 -5.45 -51.38
C SER A 36 -37.19 -4.16 -50.62
N ASP A 37 -37.20 -4.22 -49.29
CA ASP A 37 -36.66 -3.15 -48.46
C ASP A 37 -35.16 -3.44 -48.25
N THR A 38 -34.31 -2.92 -49.14
CA THR A 38 -32.92 -2.61 -48.75
C THR A 38 -32.98 -1.43 -47.79
N ALA A 39 -33.20 -1.73 -46.52
CA ALA A 39 -33.04 -0.76 -45.43
C ALA A 39 -31.55 -0.43 -45.32
N LYS A 40 -31.16 0.77 -45.77
CA LYS A 40 -29.90 1.38 -45.34
C LYS A 40 -30.00 1.53 -43.82
N ALA A 41 -29.12 0.87 -43.07
CA ALA A 41 -29.01 1.04 -41.63
C ALA A 41 -28.80 2.52 -41.32
N ALA A 42 -29.74 3.11 -40.58
CA ALA A 42 -29.60 4.48 -40.10
C ALA A 42 -28.43 4.53 -39.11
N VAL A 43 -27.43 5.36 -39.40
CA VAL A 43 -26.31 5.63 -38.48
C VAL A 43 -26.90 6.20 -37.19
N LYS A 44 -26.80 5.45 -36.09
CA LYS A 44 -27.24 5.91 -34.77
C LYS A 44 -26.24 6.96 -34.28
N THR A 45 -26.69 8.20 -34.10
CA THR A 45 -25.90 9.24 -33.43
C THR A 45 -25.75 8.91 -31.95
N ALA A 46 -24.73 9.48 -31.26
CA ALA A 46 -24.55 9.26 -29.82
C ALA A 46 -25.75 9.70 -28.97
N ASP A 47 -26.60 10.62 -29.45
CA ASP A 47 -27.87 10.96 -28.77
C ASP A 47 -28.87 9.79 -28.73
N ALA A 48 -28.74 8.81 -29.64
CA ALA A 48 -29.55 7.60 -29.68
C ALA A 48 -28.96 6.46 -28.82
N LEU A 49 -27.68 6.54 -28.47
CA LEU A 49 -27.13 5.79 -27.36
C LEU A 49 -27.53 6.55 -26.09
N GLU A 50 -28.53 6.07 -25.36
CA GLU A 50 -28.72 6.52 -23.98
C GLU A 50 -27.49 6.07 -23.18
N ILE A 51 -26.38 6.80 -23.24
CA ILE A 51 -25.08 6.39 -22.70
C ILE A 51 -25.13 6.15 -21.18
N ARG A 52 -26.05 6.83 -20.47
CA ARG A 52 -26.39 6.53 -19.06
C ARG A 52 -26.93 5.12 -18.83
N ASN A 53 -27.43 4.48 -19.88
CA ASN A 53 -27.97 3.13 -19.88
C ASN A 53 -27.02 2.08 -20.50
N ASP A 54 -25.81 2.48 -20.93
CA ASP A 54 -24.77 1.55 -21.37
C ASP A 54 -24.23 0.74 -20.18
N GLY A 55 -24.24 -0.58 -20.31
CA GLY A 55 -23.86 -1.48 -19.21
C GLY A 55 -22.39 -1.43 -18.84
N VAL A 56 -21.48 -1.15 -19.80
CA VAL A 56 -20.05 -1.10 -19.51
C VAL A 56 -19.70 0.19 -18.79
N ILE A 57 -20.21 1.31 -19.31
CA ILE A 57 -19.98 2.64 -18.71
C ILE A 57 -20.60 2.70 -17.30
N ARG A 58 -21.79 2.10 -17.10
CA ARG A 58 -22.39 1.98 -15.77
C ARG A 58 -21.52 1.15 -14.82
N SER A 59 -20.95 0.04 -15.29
CA SER A 59 -20.04 -0.77 -14.48
C SER A 59 -18.79 -0.02 -14.06
N HIS A 60 -18.18 0.77 -14.96
CA HIS A 60 -17.03 1.61 -14.61
C HIS A 60 -17.39 2.68 -13.58
N LEU A 61 -18.56 3.32 -13.72
CA LEU A 61 -19.08 4.28 -12.74
C LEU A 61 -19.31 3.62 -11.37
N GLU A 62 -19.89 2.42 -11.33
CA GLU A 62 -20.11 1.66 -10.09
C GLU A 62 -18.77 1.25 -9.44
N ASN A 63 -17.79 0.85 -10.26
CA ASN A 63 -16.43 0.56 -9.79
C ASN A 63 -15.80 1.80 -9.15
N ASN A 64 -15.79 2.94 -9.85
CA ASN A 64 -15.20 4.17 -9.32
C ASN A 64 -15.89 4.63 -8.02
N ARG A 65 -17.22 4.43 -7.89
CA ARG A 65 -17.96 4.72 -6.63
C ARG A 65 -17.64 3.78 -5.48
N SER A 66 -17.26 2.55 -5.79
CA SER A 66 -16.93 1.53 -4.80
C SER A 66 -15.44 1.46 -4.51
N LEU A 67 -14.62 2.30 -5.16
CA LEU A 67 -13.20 2.47 -4.84
C LEU A 67 -13.06 3.02 -3.43
N ASN A 68 -12.80 2.13 -2.47
CA ASN A 68 -12.39 2.50 -1.13
C ASN A 68 -10.86 2.49 -1.06
N ILE A 69 -10.26 3.65 -1.33
CA ILE A 69 -8.81 3.87 -1.22
C ILE A 69 -8.39 4.44 0.14
N HIS A 70 -9.35 4.66 1.06
CA HIS A 70 -9.05 5.23 2.37
C HIS A 70 -8.25 4.23 3.20
N ARG A 71 -7.05 4.64 3.59
CA ARG A 71 -6.25 3.92 4.56
C ARG A 71 -6.66 4.35 5.96
N THR A 72 -7.07 3.39 6.79
CA THR A 72 -7.24 3.67 8.23
C THR A 72 -5.92 3.40 8.91
N ASP A 73 -5.08 4.43 8.98
CA ASP A 73 -3.84 4.36 9.76
C ASP A 73 -4.20 4.28 11.24
N ARG A 74 -3.72 3.22 11.88
CA ARG A 74 -3.80 3.08 13.33
C ARG A 74 -2.66 3.86 13.95
N ASN A 75 -2.96 4.57 15.04
CA ASN A 75 -1.95 5.22 15.85
C ASN A 75 -1.72 4.40 17.11
N ALA A 76 -0.53 4.54 17.69
CA ALA A 76 -0.25 3.97 18.99
C ALA A 76 -0.15 5.09 20.04
N ASP A 77 -0.87 4.91 21.14
CA ASP A 77 -0.84 5.78 22.32
C ASP A 77 0.00 5.18 23.45
N THR A 78 0.11 3.85 23.49
CA THR A 78 0.88 3.09 24.48
C THR A 78 2.20 2.59 23.89
N PHE A 79 3.28 2.70 24.66
CA PHE A 79 4.57 2.09 24.39
C PHE A 79 4.86 1.00 25.41
N ARG A 80 5.18 -0.21 24.93
CA ARG A 80 5.50 -1.36 25.76
C ARG A 80 6.92 -1.82 25.51
N LEU A 81 7.75 -1.79 26.53
CA LEU A 81 9.12 -2.29 26.44
C LEU A 81 9.24 -3.64 27.14
N TYR A 82 9.46 -4.70 26.38
CA TYR A 82 9.82 -6.01 26.92
C TYR A 82 11.35 -6.10 26.97
N VAL A 83 11.93 -6.21 28.16
CA VAL A 83 13.37 -6.42 28.32
C VAL A 83 13.62 -7.77 28.95
N GLU A 84 14.28 -8.66 28.20
CA GLU A 84 14.83 -9.89 28.76
C GLU A 84 15.89 -9.53 29.81
N ASN A 85 15.60 -9.78 31.09
CA ASN A 85 16.48 -9.46 32.23
C ASN A 85 17.23 -10.70 32.77
N THR A 86 17.50 -11.67 31.89
CA THR A 86 18.25 -12.89 32.23
C THR A 86 19.76 -12.62 32.36
N GLU A 87 20.47 -13.55 33.00
CA GLU A 87 21.94 -13.53 33.06
C GLU A 87 22.63 -13.50 31.68
N ALA A 88 21.96 -13.96 30.61
CA ALA A 88 22.51 -13.87 29.24
C ALA A 88 22.66 -12.43 28.74
N MET A 89 21.85 -11.51 29.26
CA MET A 89 21.87 -10.10 28.87
C MET A 89 22.85 -9.28 29.73
N ALA A 90 23.29 -9.81 30.88
CA ALA A 90 24.09 -9.07 31.86
C ALA A 90 25.39 -8.49 31.27
N GLY A 91 26.05 -9.24 30.39
CA GLY A 91 27.33 -8.82 29.83
C GLY A 91 27.25 -7.62 28.89
N PHE A 92 26.08 -7.32 28.32
CA PHE A 92 25.86 -6.11 27.51
C PHE A 92 25.78 -4.84 28.37
N ALA A 93 25.31 -4.97 29.60
CA ALA A 93 25.24 -3.86 30.56
C ALA A 93 26.49 -3.78 31.45
N SER A 94 27.53 -4.58 31.18
CA SER A 94 28.74 -4.65 32.00
C SER A 94 29.93 -3.99 31.29
N GLY A 95 30.62 -3.10 32.02
CA GLY A 95 31.77 -2.38 31.50
C GLY A 95 32.12 -1.13 32.31
N GLY A 96 33.39 -0.72 32.25
CA GLY A 96 33.85 0.57 32.79
C GLY A 96 33.52 1.78 31.91
N LEU A 97 32.92 1.56 30.74
CA LEU A 97 32.47 2.54 29.75
C LEU A 97 31.04 2.21 29.33
N THR A 98 30.28 3.22 28.90
CA THR A 98 28.94 3.03 28.33
C THR A 98 29.03 2.17 27.07
N THR A 99 28.29 1.06 27.03
CA THR A 99 28.21 0.15 25.88
C THR A 99 27.18 0.63 24.86
N ASP A 100 27.28 0.15 23.62
CA ASP A 100 26.30 0.44 22.58
C ASP A 100 24.91 -0.07 22.95
N TYR A 101 24.83 -1.18 23.71
CA TYR A 101 23.59 -1.63 24.35
C TYR A 101 22.98 -0.56 25.27
N GLN A 102 23.74 -0.05 26.25
CA GLN A 102 23.25 0.95 27.20
C GLN A 102 22.82 2.24 26.50
N GLU A 103 23.58 2.67 25.49
CA GLU A 103 23.25 3.82 24.66
C GLU A 103 22.01 3.57 23.80
N SER A 104 21.85 2.37 23.23
CA SER A 104 20.67 2.01 22.44
C SER A 104 19.39 1.98 23.28
N ILE A 105 19.45 1.40 24.49
CA ILE A 105 18.35 1.48 25.46
C ILE A 105 18.04 2.94 25.79
N GLN A 106 19.05 3.79 26.00
CA GLN A 106 18.80 5.22 26.21
C GLN A 106 18.05 5.86 25.03
N ARG A 107 18.37 5.50 23.78
CA ARG A 107 17.72 6.06 22.60
C ARG A 107 16.30 5.57 22.39
N VAL A 108 16.03 4.29 22.66
CA VAL A 108 14.67 3.75 22.73
C VAL A 108 13.83 4.59 23.71
N MET A 109 14.36 4.84 24.90
CA MET A 109 13.68 5.63 25.93
C MET A 109 13.47 7.09 25.51
N ASP A 110 14.49 7.73 24.93
CA ASP A 110 14.38 9.11 24.47
C ASP A 110 13.29 9.30 23.38
N VAL A 111 13.10 8.29 22.51
CA VAL A 111 12.05 8.30 21.50
C VAL A 111 10.69 8.03 22.16
N ALA A 112 10.62 7.04 23.05
CA ALA A 112 9.39 6.67 23.74
C ALA A 112 8.80 7.83 24.58
N PHE A 113 9.60 8.44 25.46
CA PHE A 113 9.18 9.57 26.30
C PHE A 113 8.73 10.81 25.51
N GLY A 114 9.16 10.94 24.25
CA GLY A 114 8.78 12.06 23.38
C GLY A 114 7.54 11.80 22.53
N SER A 115 7.06 10.55 22.43
CA SER A 115 6.13 10.15 21.37
C SER A 115 4.87 9.44 21.86
N PHE A 116 4.85 8.92 23.08
CA PHE A 116 3.73 8.11 23.61
C PHE A 116 3.17 8.69 24.91
N ALA A 117 1.87 8.47 25.14
CA ALA A 117 1.16 8.95 26.32
C ALA A 117 1.31 7.99 27.50
N GLU A 118 1.28 6.68 27.22
CA GLU A 118 1.39 5.61 28.20
C GLU A 118 2.67 4.81 27.96
N LEU A 119 3.39 4.49 29.05
CA LEU A 119 4.71 3.89 28.99
C LEU A 119 4.82 2.73 29.99
N GLU A 120 4.99 1.54 29.47
CA GLU A 120 5.03 0.30 30.23
C GLU A 120 6.36 -0.43 29.98
N ILE A 121 6.87 -1.11 31.00
CA ILE A 121 7.98 -2.04 30.87
C ILE A 121 7.56 -3.41 31.40
N HIS A 122 7.89 -4.45 30.67
CA HIS A 122 7.70 -5.85 31.03
C HIS A 122 9.08 -6.48 31.19
N MET A 123 9.28 -7.17 32.32
CA MET A 123 10.56 -7.77 32.68
C MET A 123 10.31 -9.21 33.10
N LEU A 124 11.22 -10.11 32.77
CA LEU A 124 11.08 -11.50 33.18
C LEU A 124 11.15 -11.62 34.72
N ALA A 125 10.30 -12.48 35.26
CA ALA A 125 10.28 -12.90 36.64
C ALA A 125 10.23 -14.44 36.68
N CYS A 126 10.86 -15.04 37.68
CA CYS A 126 10.64 -16.44 38.03
C CYS A 126 9.98 -16.46 39.41
N PRO A 127 8.65 -16.60 39.50
CA PRO A 127 7.94 -16.64 40.77
C PRO A 127 8.52 -17.70 41.71
N ASP A 128 8.51 -17.41 43.01
CA ASP A 128 9.10 -18.31 44.02
C ASP A 128 8.50 -19.73 43.93
N GLY A 129 9.30 -20.68 43.44
CA GLY A 129 8.97 -22.11 43.38
C GLY A 129 8.60 -22.67 42.00
N THR A 130 8.62 -21.86 40.94
CA THR A 130 8.48 -22.32 39.55
C THR A 130 9.77 -22.03 38.75
N ASP A 131 10.22 -23.00 37.95
CA ASP A 131 11.33 -22.80 36.99
C ASP A 131 10.83 -22.17 35.68
N GLU A 132 9.55 -21.76 35.63
CA GLU A 132 8.90 -21.19 34.45
C GLU A 132 8.96 -19.66 34.50
N PRO A 133 9.44 -19.01 33.43
CA PRO A 133 9.51 -17.56 33.35
C PRO A 133 8.13 -16.96 33.08
N GLU A 134 7.83 -15.85 33.75
CA GLU A 134 6.64 -15.03 33.55
C GLU A 134 7.06 -13.57 33.29
N TRP A 135 6.29 -12.84 32.50
CA TRP A 135 6.54 -11.42 32.26
C TRP A 135 5.78 -10.58 33.29
N ALA A 136 6.51 -9.70 33.98
CA ALA A 136 5.98 -8.84 35.02
C ALA A 136 6.00 -7.38 34.57
N GLU A 137 4.83 -6.75 34.62
CA GLU A 137 4.62 -5.35 34.26
C GLU A 137 5.10 -4.40 35.37
N ALA A 138 5.70 -3.27 34.96
CA ALA A 138 6.00 -2.14 35.82
C ALA A 138 5.90 -0.82 35.03
N GLU A 139 5.77 0.29 35.75
CA GLU A 139 5.78 1.63 35.17
C GLU A 139 7.17 1.97 34.60
N LEU A 140 7.20 2.41 33.34
CA LEU A 140 8.43 2.86 32.71
C LEU A 140 8.71 4.34 33.01
N ASN A 141 9.73 4.59 33.83
CA ASN A 141 10.15 5.94 34.24
C ASN A 141 11.69 6.08 34.27
N GLU A 142 12.20 7.29 34.50
CA GLU A 142 13.65 7.55 34.52
C GLU A 142 14.44 6.65 35.48
N LYS A 143 13.84 6.27 36.62
CA LYS A 143 14.48 5.37 37.59
C LYS A 143 14.62 3.98 36.99
N MET A 144 13.59 3.49 36.32
CA MET A 144 13.63 2.22 35.62
C MET A 144 14.62 2.24 34.47
N THR A 145 14.69 3.31 33.69
CA THR A 145 15.70 3.47 32.62
C THR A 145 17.12 3.27 33.16
N ARG A 146 17.46 3.92 34.28
CA ARG A 146 18.77 3.73 34.93
C ARG A 146 18.99 2.32 35.45
N ARG A 147 17.92 1.64 35.86
CA ARG A 147 17.99 0.25 36.35
C ARG A 147 18.31 -0.71 35.20
N VAL A 148 17.60 -0.61 34.07
CA VAL A 148 17.82 -1.44 32.87
C VAL A 148 19.24 -1.24 32.30
N GLN A 149 19.84 -0.07 32.47
CA GLN A 149 21.24 0.14 32.06
C GLN A 149 22.27 -0.46 33.00
N ASN A 150 21.88 -1.03 34.15
CA ASN A 150 22.81 -1.54 35.15
C ASN A 150 22.92 -3.07 35.07
N THR A 151 24.14 -3.60 35.08
CA THR A 151 24.41 -5.05 35.11
C THR A 151 23.61 -5.81 36.17
N ALA A 152 23.40 -5.21 37.35
CA ALA A 152 22.69 -5.86 38.46
C ALA A 152 21.23 -6.23 38.10
N PHE A 153 20.59 -5.48 37.21
CA PHE A 153 19.24 -5.75 36.74
C PHE A 153 19.12 -7.13 36.08
N TYR A 154 20.18 -7.57 35.40
CA TYR A 154 20.24 -8.83 34.65
C TYR A 154 20.72 -10.01 35.49
N SER A 155 21.05 -9.78 36.76
CA SER A 155 21.49 -10.85 37.68
C SER A 155 20.36 -11.39 38.55
N GLU A 156 19.14 -10.84 38.40
CA GLU A 156 17.97 -11.22 39.19
C GLU A 156 17.33 -12.53 38.67
N VAL A 157 17.45 -12.81 37.37
CA VAL A 157 16.84 -13.99 36.72
C VAL A 157 17.93 -14.86 36.11
N LYS A 158 18.10 -16.07 36.63
CA LYS A 158 18.99 -17.09 36.02
C LYS A 158 18.45 -17.52 34.67
N MET A 159 19.32 -18.04 33.81
CA MET A 159 18.88 -18.66 32.55
C MET A 159 17.80 -19.71 32.83
N PRO A 160 16.55 -19.49 32.35
CA PRO A 160 15.44 -20.41 32.62
C PRO A 160 15.62 -21.72 31.84
N GLY A 161 14.89 -22.75 32.26
CA GLY A 161 14.87 -24.04 31.57
C GLY A 161 14.05 -24.01 30.27
N SER A 162 13.13 -23.05 30.15
CA SER A 162 12.26 -22.80 28.99
C SER A 162 12.54 -21.44 28.36
N SER A 163 12.09 -21.25 27.12
CA SER A 163 12.28 -20.02 26.34
C SER A 163 11.59 -18.81 26.99
N PRO A 164 12.32 -17.73 27.34
CA PRO A 164 11.73 -16.46 27.77
C PRO A 164 10.74 -15.87 26.76
N LEU A 165 11.06 -15.97 25.46
CA LEU A 165 10.21 -15.41 24.40
C LEU A 165 8.96 -16.25 24.15
N ALA A 166 9.03 -17.57 24.33
CA ALA A 166 7.84 -18.42 24.28
C ALA A 166 6.83 -18.10 25.41
N ALA A 167 7.31 -17.63 26.57
CA ALA A 167 6.45 -17.25 27.69
C ALA A 167 5.56 -16.04 27.40
N LEU A 168 5.86 -15.25 26.35
CA LEU A 168 4.96 -14.21 25.87
C LEU A 168 3.57 -14.76 25.51
N ALA A 169 3.47 -16.03 25.12
CA ALA A 169 2.20 -16.66 24.72
C ALA A 169 1.27 -16.92 25.91
N TRP A 170 1.79 -16.79 27.13
CA TRP A 170 1.09 -17.08 28.36
C TRP A 170 0.73 -15.80 29.13
N GLU A 171 1.10 -14.63 28.60
CA GLU A 171 0.67 -13.37 29.17
C GLU A 171 -0.87 -13.26 29.16
N PRO A 172 -1.49 -12.71 30.22
CA PRO A 172 -2.94 -12.54 30.29
C PRO A 172 -3.49 -11.65 29.17
N GLU A 173 -2.69 -10.68 28.73
CA GLU A 173 -2.95 -9.81 27.60
C GLU A 173 -1.92 -10.09 26.51
N SER A 174 -2.36 -10.04 25.24
CA SER A 174 -1.43 -10.17 24.11
C SER A 174 -0.32 -9.12 24.22
N PRO A 175 0.96 -9.50 24.03
CA PRO A 175 2.07 -8.56 24.05
C PRO A 175 1.98 -7.55 22.90
N PHE A 176 1.27 -7.90 21.82
CA PHE A 176 1.02 -7.04 20.67
C PHE A 176 -0.45 -6.58 20.68
N GLN A 177 -0.67 -5.30 20.95
CA GLN A 177 -2.00 -4.69 21.05
C GLN A 177 -2.30 -3.76 19.87
N GLU A 178 -3.59 -3.52 19.62
CA GLU A 178 -4.08 -2.76 18.45
C GLU A 178 -3.45 -1.36 18.34
N ASN A 179 -3.37 -0.65 19.46
CA ASN A 179 -2.90 0.74 19.56
C ASN A 179 -1.62 0.85 20.39
N ALA A 180 -0.79 -0.19 20.42
CA ALA A 180 0.50 -0.15 21.11
C ALA A 180 1.66 -0.31 20.13
N LEU A 181 2.80 0.33 20.45
CA LEU A 181 4.09 -0.07 19.92
C LEU A 181 4.80 -0.93 20.98
N THR A 182 5.03 -2.18 20.64
CA THR A 182 5.79 -3.12 21.49
C THR A 182 7.22 -3.20 20.98
N VAL A 183 8.19 -2.96 21.86
CA VAL A 183 9.62 -3.15 21.60
C VAL A 183 10.14 -4.23 22.53
N LEU A 184 10.64 -5.31 21.97
CA LEU A 184 11.24 -6.42 22.69
C LEU A 184 12.76 -6.40 22.52
N VAL A 185 13.49 -6.54 23.62
CA VAL A 185 14.96 -6.55 23.66
C VAL A 185 15.44 -7.89 24.20
N SER A 186 16.23 -8.60 23.40
CA SER A 186 16.72 -9.95 23.74
C SER A 186 18.06 -10.26 23.04
N SER A 187 18.76 -11.26 23.56
CA SER A 187 19.95 -11.85 22.92
C SER A 187 19.61 -13.01 21.97
N PHE A 188 18.35 -13.47 21.96
CA PHE A 188 17.88 -14.69 21.28
C PHE A 188 18.62 -15.96 21.74
N ILE A 189 19.16 -15.94 22.96
CA ILE A 189 19.71 -17.13 23.61
C ILE A 189 18.54 -17.90 24.27
N GLU A 190 17.71 -18.52 23.43
CA GLU A 190 16.53 -19.31 23.81
C GLU A 190 16.86 -20.80 24.11
N PRO A 191 16.56 -21.33 25.30
CA PRO A 191 16.49 -22.77 25.54
C PRO A 191 15.58 -23.47 24.53
N GLY A 192 16.05 -24.55 23.90
CA GLY A 192 15.33 -25.25 22.83
C GLY A 192 15.59 -24.68 21.42
N ASN A 193 16.25 -23.52 21.32
CA ASN A 193 16.70 -22.93 20.05
C ASN A 193 15.55 -22.77 19.04
N ASP A 194 14.46 -22.13 19.48
CA ASP A 194 13.25 -21.92 18.68
C ASP A 194 12.66 -20.52 18.91
N LEU A 195 12.30 -19.83 17.82
CA LEU A 195 11.61 -18.53 17.81
C LEU A 195 10.23 -18.61 17.12
N ASN A 196 9.75 -19.81 16.80
CA ASN A 196 8.47 -20.03 16.15
C ASN A 196 7.31 -19.42 16.94
N VAL A 197 7.33 -19.52 18.27
CA VAL A 197 6.27 -18.92 19.11
C VAL A 197 6.23 -17.39 18.95
N LEU A 198 7.39 -16.74 18.85
CA LEU A 198 7.44 -15.29 18.59
C LEU A 198 6.92 -14.96 17.19
N ALA A 199 7.32 -15.75 16.19
CA ALA A 199 6.83 -15.59 14.81
C ALA A 199 5.30 -15.80 14.73
N GLU A 200 4.76 -16.84 15.37
CA GLU A 200 3.33 -17.13 15.45
C GLU A 200 2.57 -15.95 16.07
N GLN A 201 3.07 -15.33 17.13
CA GLN A 201 2.42 -14.15 17.72
C GLN A 201 2.43 -12.92 16.82
N ILE A 202 3.53 -12.70 16.08
CA ILE A 202 3.60 -11.62 15.10
C ILE A 202 2.59 -11.89 13.97
N GLN A 203 2.48 -13.15 13.54
CA GLN A 203 1.49 -13.57 12.55
C GLN A 203 0.06 -13.39 13.05
N GLU A 204 -0.25 -13.81 14.29
CA GLU A 204 -1.55 -13.58 14.91
C GLU A 204 -1.90 -12.08 15.00
N TYR A 205 -0.90 -11.23 15.27
CA TYR A 205 -1.06 -9.78 15.24
C TYR A 205 -1.37 -9.27 13.82
N PHE A 206 -0.64 -9.77 12.82
CA PHE A 206 -0.85 -9.42 11.40
C PHE A 206 -2.21 -9.91 10.88
N ASP A 207 -2.65 -11.10 11.27
CA ASP A 207 -3.96 -11.65 10.94
C ASP A 207 -5.11 -10.81 11.53
N LYS A 208 -4.89 -10.30 12.74
CA LYS A 208 -5.92 -9.56 13.48
C LYS A 208 -6.00 -8.09 13.07
N TYR A 209 -4.88 -7.49 12.68
CA TYR A 209 -4.81 -6.05 12.48
C TYR A 209 -4.11 -5.66 11.17
N GLU A 210 -4.87 -5.05 10.25
CA GLU A 210 -4.36 -4.47 9.01
C GLU A 210 -3.43 -3.27 9.27
N ASN A 211 -2.54 -2.95 8.32
CA ASN A 211 -1.57 -1.85 8.44
C ASN A 211 -0.62 -2.00 9.64
N SER A 212 -0.17 -3.23 9.88
CA SER A 212 0.83 -3.59 10.88
C SER A 212 2.23 -3.69 10.28
N ALA A 213 3.24 -3.50 11.12
CA ALA A 213 4.60 -3.86 10.78
C ALA A 213 5.34 -4.49 11.95
N ALA A 214 6.36 -5.25 11.60
CA ALA A 214 7.37 -5.79 12.49
C ALA A 214 8.74 -5.32 11.99
N CYS A 215 9.53 -4.70 12.85
CA CYS A 215 10.94 -4.41 12.59
C CYS A 215 11.82 -5.34 13.40
N LEU A 216 12.73 -6.05 12.74
CA LEU A 216 13.80 -6.78 13.39
C LEU A 216 15.08 -5.96 13.25
N MET A 217 15.74 -5.63 14.36
CA MET A 217 16.96 -4.82 14.39
C MET A 217 18.04 -5.55 15.19
N GLY A 218 19.23 -5.70 14.61
CA GLY A 218 20.40 -6.29 15.24
C GLY A 218 21.51 -5.26 15.43
N ILE A 219 22.03 -5.16 16.64
CA ILE A 219 23.08 -4.21 17.02
C ILE A 219 24.23 -4.98 17.66
N THR A 220 25.45 -4.77 17.15
CA THR A 220 26.66 -5.27 17.79
C THR A 220 27.02 -4.37 18.97
N SER A 221 27.26 -4.96 20.13
CA SER A 221 27.73 -4.24 21.32
C SER A 221 28.88 -4.99 21.97
N ARG A 222 29.72 -4.24 22.68
CA ARG A 222 30.68 -4.83 23.60
C ARG A 222 29.93 -5.65 24.67
N PHE A 223 30.45 -6.84 24.93
CA PHE A 223 29.99 -7.79 25.94
C PHE A 223 31.14 -8.17 26.87
N GLN A 224 30.89 -8.19 28.17
CA GLN A 224 31.85 -8.65 29.17
C GLN A 224 31.16 -9.46 30.27
N GLY A 225 31.66 -10.66 30.58
CA GLY A 225 31.12 -11.52 31.63
C GLY A 225 30.79 -12.93 31.13
N ASP A 226 29.91 -13.62 31.83
CA ASP A 226 29.49 -14.97 31.45
C ASP A 226 28.64 -14.91 30.16
N TYR A 227 29.13 -15.54 29.09
CA TYR A 227 28.43 -15.61 27.81
C TYR A 227 27.76 -16.97 27.65
N TYR A 228 26.47 -16.96 27.33
CA TYR A 228 25.70 -18.17 27.17
C TYR A 228 25.63 -18.59 25.71
N VAL A 229 25.62 -19.90 25.47
CA VAL A 229 25.38 -20.46 24.14
C VAL A 229 24.41 -21.61 24.26
N ILE A 230 23.68 -21.92 23.20
CA ILE A 230 22.75 -23.04 23.19
C ILE A 230 23.42 -24.21 22.46
N PRO A 231 23.70 -25.34 23.13
CA PRO A 231 24.07 -26.55 22.41
C PRO A 231 22.87 -27.05 21.59
N TYR A 232 23.12 -27.68 20.45
CA TYR A 232 22.02 -28.11 19.59
C TYR A 232 21.13 -29.21 20.21
N GLY A 233 19.83 -29.15 19.89
CA GLY A 233 18.75 -30.01 20.41
C GLY A 233 18.13 -29.45 21.68
N ASP A 234 17.40 -30.30 22.43
CA ASP A 234 16.77 -29.94 23.72
C ASP A 234 17.80 -29.77 24.87
N GLN A 235 19.03 -29.40 24.53
CA GLN A 235 20.09 -29.23 25.51
C GLN A 235 19.98 -27.84 26.15
N PRO A 236 20.12 -27.74 27.48
CA PRO A 236 20.10 -26.46 28.15
C PRO A 236 21.31 -25.62 27.74
N ALA A 237 21.16 -24.30 27.80
CA ALA A 237 22.25 -23.36 27.55
C ALA A 237 23.50 -23.71 28.37
N CYS A 238 24.66 -23.60 27.73
CA CYS A 238 25.98 -23.76 28.32
C CYS A 238 26.64 -22.39 28.47
N ARG A 239 27.62 -22.33 29.38
CA ARG A 239 28.22 -21.06 29.81
C ARG A 239 29.71 -21.00 29.49
N ILE A 240 30.13 -19.93 28.82
CA ILE A 240 31.51 -19.49 28.66
C ILE A 240 31.81 -18.46 29.75
N VAL A 241 32.74 -18.78 30.63
CA VAL A 241 33.09 -17.92 31.76
C VAL A 241 34.06 -16.81 31.33
N ASP A 242 33.84 -15.60 31.83
CA ASP A 242 34.70 -14.42 31.63
C ASP A 242 34.94 -14.07 30.15
N PHE A 243 33.91 -14.18 29.32
CA PHE A 243 33.99 -13.74 27.92
C PHE A 243 34.19 -12.23 27.82
N SER A 244 35.00 -11.80 26.86
CA SER A 244 35.16 -10.40 26.50
C SER A 244 35.29 -10.27 24.99
N GLY A 245 34.33 -9.57 24.39
CA GLY A 245 34.26 -9.43 22.94
C GLY A 245 33.08 -8.56 22.51
N GLU A 246 32.78 -8.60 21.22
CA GLU A 246 31.57 -8.01 20.66
C GLU A 246 30.54 -9.13 20.46
N ALA A 247 29.27 -8.87 20.75
CA ALA A 247 28.16 -9.78 20.49
C ALA A 247 26.93 -8.99 20.00
N PRO A 248 26.06 -9.60 19.19
CA PRO A 248 24.81 -8.95 18.80
C PRO A 248 23.76 -9.07 19.91
N PHE A 249 22.91 -8.06 20.02
CA PHE A 249 21.60 -8.15 20.65
C PHE A 249 20.54 -7.65 19.66
N TYR A 250 19.29 -8.01 19.92
CA TYR A 250 18.19 -7.79 18.98
C TYR A 250 17.10 -6.95 19.62
N MET A 251 16.46 -6.13 18.76
CA MET A 251 15.22 -5.45 19.06
C MET A 251 14.16 -5.91 18.05
N VAL A 252 13.01 -6.37 18.55
CA VAL A 252 11.83 -6.69 17.74
C VAL A 252 10.76 -5.64 18.04
N MET A 253 10.32 -4.89 17.04
CA MET A 253 9.37 -3.80 17.21
C MET A 253 8.11 -4.12 16.43
N VAL A 254 6.96 -4.22 17.11
CA VAL A 254 5.69 -4.64 16.50
C VAL A 254 4.60 -3.63 16.85
N GLY A 255 3.83 -3.22 15.86
CA GLY A 255 2.74 -2.27 16.06
C GLY A 255 2.14 -1.76 14.75
N PRO A 256 1.37 -0.66 14.79
CA PRO A 256 0.91 0.02 13.58
C PRO A 256 2.09 0.45 12.69
N GLU A 257 1.98 0.25 11.38
CA GLU A 257 3.11 0.40 10.46
C GLU A 257 3.75 1.79 10.51
N MET A 258 2.93 2.85 10.45
CA MET A 258 3.44 4.23 10.48
C MET A 258 4.20 4.51 11.78
N THR A 259 3.65 4.07 12.91
CA THR A 259 4.32 4.17 14.21
C THR A 259 5.65 3.43 14.22
N VAL A 260 5.70 2.20 13.71
CA VAL A 260 6.94 1.40 13.65
C VAL A 260 7.98 2.09 12.78
N ARG A 261 7.61 2.55 11.57
CA ARG A 261 8.52 3.24 10.65
C ARG A 261 9.07 4.53 11.26
N ASP A 262 8.21 5.35 11.84
CA ASP A 262 8.60 6.61 12.47
C ASP A 262 9.50 6.36 13.69
N PHE A 263 9.18 5.35 14.50
CA PHE A 263 9.99 4.97 15.66
C PHE A 263 11.38 4.50 15.23
N VAL A 264 11.45 3.58 14.26
CA VAL A 264 12.71 3.04 13.73
C VAL A 264 13.56 4.15 13.10
N GLN A 265 12.97 5.03 12.30
CA GLN A 265 13.69 6.15 11.69
C GLN A 265 14.25 7.12 12.74
N ASN A 266 13.46 7.45 13.76
CA ASN A 266 13.90 8.32 14.85
C ASN A 266 14.99 7.66 15.70
N LEU A 267 14.88 6.36 15.95
CA LEU A 267 15.88 5.58 16.68
C LEU A 267 17.19 5.51 15.89
N ASP A 268 17.14 5.14 14.62
CA ASP A 268 18.29 5.02 13.73
C ASP A 268 19.08 6.33 13.65
N GLN A 269 18.40 7.47 13.40
CA GLN A 269 19.04 8.80 13.41
C GLN A 269 19.72 9.16 14.74
N ARG A 270 19.24 8.62 15.86
CA ARG A 270 19.84 8.84 17.19
C ARG A 270 21.02 7.91 17.44
N LEU A 271 20.95 6.67 16.98
CA LEU A 271 22.04 5.69 17.03
C LEU A 271 23.21 6.12 16.13
N GLU A 272 22.94 6.61 14.92
CA GLU A 272 23.97 7.12 14.01
C GLU A 272 24.78 8.27 14.63
N LYS A 273 24.13 9.18 15.37
CA LYS A 273 24.80 10.27 16.11
C LYS A 273 25.78 9.77 17.18
N LYS A 274 25.67 8.50 17.56
CA LYS A 274 26.54 7.79 18.50
C LYS A 274 27.53 6.86 17.81
N ASN A 275 27.56 6.86 16.49
CA ASN A 275 28.32 5.92 15.66
C ASN A 275 27.89 4.45 15.88
N ILE A 276 26.64 4.24 16.28
CA ILE A 276 26.02 2.91 16.36
C ILE A 276 25.25 2.71 15.06
N ILE A 277 25.64 1.72 14.26
CA ILE A 277 25.03 1.42 12.97
C ILE A 277 24.23 0.12 13.12
N PRO A 278 22.89 0.19 13.31
CA PRO A 278 22.07 -1.00 13.35
C PRO A 278 21.99 -1.66 11.96
N ALA A 279 21.79 -2.97 11.91
CA ALA A 279 21.21 -3.61 10.75
C ALA A 279 19.75 -3.91 11.05
N TYR A 280 18.83 -3.60 10.15
CA TYR A 280 17.41 -3.89 10.39
C TYR A 280 16.64 -4.18 9.10
N GLY A 281 15.50 -4.83 9.26
CA GLY A 281 14.49 -5.05 8.22
C GLY A 281 13.11 -4.75 8.79
N ILE A 282 12.27 -4.09 8.00
CA ILE A 282 10.87 -3.78 8.35
C ILE A 282 10.00 -4.63 7.43
N TYR A 283 9.18 -5.49 8.02
CA TYR A 283 8.25 -6.39 7.36
C TYR A 283 6.84 -5.92 7.67
N THR A 284 5.97 -5.93 6.67
CA THR A 284 4.62 -5.39 6.83
C THR A 284 3.57 -6.33 6.28
N ASN A 285 2.39 -6.37 6.91
CA ASN A 285 1.20 -6.96 6.31
C ASN A 285 0.40 -5.92 5.50
N ASN A 286 1.02 -4.78 5.18
CA ASN A 286 0.31 -3.71 4.56
C ASN A 286 -0.07 -4.07 3.13
N VAL A 287 -1.34 -3.81 2.92
CA VAL A 287 -2.15 -4.13 1.78
C VAL A 287 -1.93 -3.08 0.67
N TYR A 288 -1.49 -1.84 0.97
CA TYR A 288 -1.13 -0.82 -0.05
C TYR A 288 -0.15 0.25 0.46
N GLU A 289 0.80 0.67 -0.38
CA GLU A 289 1.53 1.92 -0.14
C GLU A 289 0.66 3.11 -0.52
N GLN A 290 0.25 3.88 0.49
CA GLN A 290 -0.33 5.23 0.43
C GLN A 290 -0.89 5.67 -0.95
N ILE A 291 -2.20 5.53 -1.10
CA ILE A 291 -2.96 5.98 -2.26
C ILE A 291 -3.85 7.12 -1.76
N LEU A 292 -4.00 8.18 -2.54
CA LEU A 292 -4.74 9.41 -2.23
C LEU A 292 -5.78 9.31 -1.09
N GLU A 293 -5.89 10.38 -0.29
CA GLU A 293 -6.95 10.54 0.70
C GLU A 293 -8.36 10.35 0.08
N GLU A 294 -8.58 10.66 -1.21
CA GLU A 294 -9.85 10.47 -1.95
C GLU A 294 -9.63 10.26 -3.47
N PRO A 295 -10.52 9.54 -4.20
CA PRO A 295 -10.47 9.42 -5.67
C PRO A 295 -10.43 10.79 -6.37
N LEU A 296 -9.82 10.87 -7.57
CA LEU A 296 -9.68 12.17 -8.24
C LEU A 296 -11.00 12.66 -8.85
N ASN A 297 -11.40 13.89 -8.53
CA ASN A 297 -12.52 14.51 -9.22
C ASN A 297 -12.02 15.30 -10.44
N PHE A 298 -12.55 14.92 -11.59
CA PHE A 298 -12.41 15.54 -12.90
C PHE A 298 -13.29 16.78 -13.07
N ASP A 299 -12.86 17.76 -13.84
CA ASP A 299 -13.73 18.78 -14.42
C ASP A 299 -13.50 18.84 -15.94
N VAL A 300 -14.58 19.11 -16.69
CA VAL A 300 -14.42 19.60 -18.06
C VAL A 300 -13.86 21.01 -17.96
N ILE A 301 -12.80 21.32 -18.70
CA ILE A 301 -12.20 22.66 -18.71
C ILE A 301 -13.18 23.63 -19.39
N GLY A 302 -14.09 24.22 -18.60
CA GLY A 302 -15.22 25.03 -19.08
C GLY A 302 -14.83 26.35 -19.72
N ASP A 303 -13.73 26.98 -19.27
CA ASP A 303 -13.28 28.30 -19.75
C ASP A 303 -12.59 28.28 -21.12
N LEU A 304 -12.38 27.10 -21.71
CA LEU A 304 -11.95 27.00 -23.09
C LEU A 304 -13.09 27.29 -24.08
N LYS A 305 -14.38 27.17 -23.72
CA LYS A 305 -15.52 27.36 -24.66
C LYS A 305 -15.53 28.73 -25.39
N SER A 306 -14.78 29.71 -24.91
CA SER A 306 -14.82 31.10 -25.36
C SER A 306 -13.49 31.70 -25.80
N LYS A 307 -12.34 30.99 -25.70
CA LYS A 307 -11.00 31.59 -25.85
C LYS A 307 -10.10 30.77 -26.78
N LYS A 308 -9.62 31.41 -27.86
CA LYS A 308 -8.93 30.80 -29.02
C LYS A 308 -7.42 30.96 -28.85
N ALA A 309 -6.72 29.90 -28.47
CA ALA A 309 -5.25 29.94 -28.36
C ALA A 309 -4.57 29.88 -29.73
N GLU A 310 -3.72 30.87 -30.06
CA GLU A 310 -2.83 30.82 -31.23
C GLU A 310 -1.48 30.21 -30.85
N ALA A 311 -1.36 28.90 -31.04
CA ALA A 311 -0.06 28.24 -31.02
C ALA A 311 -0.06 27.02 -31.95
N GLY A 312 -0.37 27.17 -33.24
CA GLY A 312 -0.16 26.13 -34.27
C GLY A 312 -0.79 24.75 -34.02
N VAL A 313 -1.60 24.64 -32.97
CA VAL A 313 -2.36 23.49 -32.52
C VAL A 313 -3.73 24.09 -32.24
N ILE A 314 -4.56 24.07 -33.27
CA ILE A 314 -5.96 24.32 -33.05
C ILE A 314 -6.46 23.15 -32.20
N ARG A 315 -7.23 23.45 -31.16
CA ARG A 315 -7.78 22.46 -30.23
C ARG A 315 -9.29 22.59 -30.33
N SER A 316 -9.98 21.49 -30.62
CA SER A 316 -11.44 21.50 -30.71
C SER A 316 -12.07 21.83 -29.35
N PHE A 317 -12.99 22.78 -29.35
CA PHE A 317 -13.87 23.12 -28.24
C PHE A 317 -14.95 22.05 -28.14
N ASN A 318 -15.06 21.37 -26.99
CA ASN A 318 -16.08 20.34 -26.81
C ASN A 318 -17.27 20.86 -25.99
N THR A 319 -18.46 20.48 -26.43
CA THR A 319 -19.78 20.82 -25.87
C THR A 319 -20.39 19.62 -25.13
N GLY A 320 -19.55 18.86 -24.43
CA GLY A 320 -19.98 17.70 -23.66
C GLY A 320 -20.54 18.01 -22.30
N THR A 321 -21.49 17.16 -21.88
CA THR A 321 -22.06 17.14 -20.53
C THR A 321 -21.21 16.22 -19.68
N LEU A 322 -20.70 16.72 -18.55
CA LEU A 322 -20.13 15.88 -17.50
C LEU A 322 -21.25 15.21 -16.70
N TYR A 323 -21.10 13.93 -16.36
CA TYR A 323 -22.00 13.27 -15.42
C TYR A 323 -21.26 12.96 -14.13
N GLU A 324 -21.47 13.82 -13.13
CA GLU A 324 -21.16 13.55 -11.73
C GLU A 324 -22.35 12.85 -11.07
N ASP A 325 -22.09 11.91 -10.18
CA ASP A 325 -23.08 11.38 -9.23
C ASP A 325 -22.40 11.18 -7.88
N ASP A 326 -23.20 11.18 -6.81
CA ASP A 326 -22.87 11.47 -5.41
C ASP A 326 -21.93 10.45 -4.70
N GLY A 327 -20.94 9.86 -5.37
CA GLY A 327 -20.00 8.94 -4.71
C GLY A 327 -18.76 8.50 -5.47
N GLY A 328 -18.44 9.06 -6.64
CA GLY A 328 -17.23 8.70 -7.39
C GLY A 328 -17.25 9.24 -8.81
N CYS A 329 -16.12 9.79 -9.26
CA CYS A 329 -16.04 10.47 -10.54
C CYS A 329 -15.68 9.50 -11.69
N ALA A 330 -16.45 9.51 -12.78
CA ALA A 330 -15.97 9.05 -14.08
C ALA A 330 -16.36 10.08 -15.14
N PHE A 331 -15.38 10.50 -15.93
CA PHE A 331 -15.54 11.62 -16.85
C PHE A 331 -16.19 11.17 -18.12
N TYR A 332 -17.31 11.82 -18.44
CA TYR A 332 -17.99 11.68 -19.70
C TYR A 332 -17.84 12.97 -20.50
N ALA A 333 -17.43 12.85 -21.76
CA ALA A 333 -17.53 13.93 -22.73
C ALA A 333 -18.45 13.48 -23.86
N ALA A 334 -19.75 13.82 -23.78
CA ALA A 334 -20.63 13.76 -24.94
C ALA A 334 -20.14 14.71 -26.03
N SER A 335 -20.23 14.35 -27.30
CA SER A 335 -20.33 15.33 -28.38
C SER A 335 -21.77 15.53 -28.83
N SER A 336 -22.69 15.81 -27.89
CA SER A 336 -24.12 16.02 -28.22
C SER A 336 -24.44 17.47 -28.59
N GLY A 337 -23.62 18.44 -28.20
CA GLY A 337 -23.53 19.68 -28.97
C GLY A 337 -22.65 19.41 -30.18
N ARG A 338 -22.91 20.08 -31.31
CA ARG A 338 -21.91 20.20 -32.38
C ARG A 338 -20.51 20.30 -31.76
N VAL A 339 -19.64 19.32 -32.01
CA VAL A 339 -18.22 19.65 -32.11
C VAL A 339 -18.16 20.44 -33.39
N GLU A 340 -18.25 21.77 -33.30
CA GLU A 340 -17.64 22.56 -34.35
C GLU A 340 -16.15 22.25 -34.24
N THR A 341 -15.73 21.17 -34.89
CA THR A 341 -14.35 20.89 -35.22
C THR A 341 -13.92 22.01 -36.16
N LEU A 342 -13.65 23.17 -35.59
CA LEU A 342 -12.82 24.18 -36.22
C LEU A 342 -11.38 23.92 -35.81
N ASP A 343 -10.90 22.69 -35.96
CA ASP A 343 -9.55 22.50 -36.45
C ASP A 343 -9.64 22.68 -37.96
N SER A 344 -9.78 23.92 -38.40
CA SER A 344 -9.39 24.22 -39.77
C SER A 344 -7.89 24.00 -39.84
N ASP A 345 -7.39 23.19 -40.76
CA ASP A 345 -6.00 23.40 -41.19
C ASP A 345 -5.80 24.91 -41.44
N PRO A 346 -4.58 25.48 -41.34
CA PRO A 346 -4.33 26.88 -41.70
C PRO A 346 -4.92 27.28 -43.07
N ASN A 347 -5.24 26.27 -43.90
CA ASN A 347 -5.81 26.35 -45.24
C ASN A 347 -7.31 26.01 -45.35
N GLY A 348 -8.05 25.83 -44.24
CA GLY A 348 -9.50 25.58 -44.25
C GLY A 348 -9.95 24.13 -44.53
N GLY A 349 -9.05 23.14 -44.38
CA GLY A 349 -9.39 21.72 -44.51
C GLY A 349 -10.02 21.12 -43.24
N ILE A 350 -10.79 20.03 -43.39
CA ILE A 350 -11.36 19.26 -42.27
C ILE A 350 -10.21 18.60 -41.49
N SER A 351 -10.08 18.91 -40.20
CA SER A 351 -9.11 18.29 -39.30
C SER A 351 -9.04 16.78 -39.43
N SER A 352 -7.83 16.25 -39.55
CA SER A 352 -7.60 14.81 -39.51
C SER A 352 -7.69 14.24 -38.09
N SER A 353 -8.02 15.00 -37.05
CA SER A 353 -8.06 14.46 -35.68
C SER A 353 -9.10 15.13 -34.77
N THR A 354 -9.42 14.46 -33.67
CA THR A 354 -10.32 14.98 -32.62
C THR A 354 -9.71 14.69 -31.25
N GLN A 355 -9.74 15.66 -30.33
CA GLN A 355 -9.18 15.51 -28.98
C GLN A 355 -10.17 15.96 -27.92
N ILE A 356 -10.19 15.24 -26.80
CA ILE A 356 -10.92 15.58 -25.58
C ILE A 356 -9.92 15.69 -24.43
N SER A 357 -10.09 16.68 -23.56
CA SER A 357 -9.23 16.92 -22.39
C SER A 357 -10.08 17.21 -21.14
N ILE A 358 -9.68 16.63 -20.02
CA ILE A 358 -10.28 16.81 -18.67
C ILE A 358 -9.17 17.14 -17.66
N MET A 359 -9.54 17.71 -16.51
CA MET A 359 -8.57 18.17 -15.53
C MET A 359 -9.04 18.00 -14.09
N SER A 360 -8.20 17.45 -13.22
CA SER A 360 -8.48 17.30 -11.79
C SER A 360 -7.83 18.40 -10.98
N LYS A 361 -8.68 19.11 -10.22
CA LYS A 361 -8.31 20.19 -9.31
C LYS A 361 -7.96 19.70 -7.90
N ASP A 362 -8.31 18.46 -7.59
CA ASP A 362 -8.08 17.84 -6.27
C ASP A 362 -6.72 17.13 -6.19
N TYR A 363 -6.04 17.00 -7.33
CA TYR A 363 -4.71 16.44 -7.38
C TYR A 363 -3.68 17.35 -6.70
N ASN A 364 -3.07 16.91 -5.60
CA ASN A 364 -2.10 17.71 -4.84
C ASN A 364 -0.67 17.73 -5.43
N GLY A 365 -0.39 16.93 -6.46
CA GLY A 365 0.91 16.88 -7.15
C GLY A 365 1.99 16.03 -6.47
N THR A 366 1.70 15.30 -5.40
CA THR A 366 2.68 14.46 -4.70
C THR A 366 2.69 13.02 -5.20
N ALA A 367 1.52 12.46 -5.49
CA ALA A 367 1.38 11.09 -5.98
C ALA A 367 1.69 11.00 -7.48
N GLN A 368 2.39 9.96 -7.91
CA GLN A 368 2.53 9.64 -9.32
C GLN A 368 1.68 8.39 -9.62
N TYR A 369 1.00 8.32 -10.77
CA TYR A 369 0.13 7.18 -11.11
C TYR A 369 0.69 6.41 -12.30
N GLY A 370 0.57 5.09 -12.27
CA GLY A 370 0.65 4.28 -13.48
C GLY A 370 -0.62 4.50 -14.31
N TRP A 371 -0.54 4.31 -15.63
CA TRP A 371 -1.74 4.34 -16.47
C TRP A 371 -1.54 3.58 -17.77
N ASP A 372 -2.65 3.05 -18.29
CA ASP A 372 -2.75 2.50 -19.63
C ASP A 372 -4.07 2.89 -20.29
N TYR A 373 -4.27 2.51 -21.55
CA TYR A 373 -5.50 2.82 -22.27
C TYR A 373 -5.82 1.83 -23.38
N SER A 374 -7.11 1.70 -23.65
CA SER A 374 -7.69 0.84 -24.69
C SER A 374 -8.64 1.64 -25.58
N LEU A 375 -8.77 1.22 -26.85
CA LEU A 375 -9.68 1.82 -27.82
C LEU A 375 -10.77 0.80 -28.17
N TYR A 376 -12.01 1.24 -28.17
CA TYR A 376 -13.16 0.43 -28.56
C TYR A 376 -13.99 1.15 -29.63
N SER A 377 -14.63 0.37 -30.48
CA SER A 377 -15.65 0.83 -31.43
C SER A 377 -17.01 0.27 -31.04
N TYR A 378 -18.07 1.07 -31.16
CA TYR A 378 -19.43 0.64 -30.84
C TYR A 378 -20.07 -0.11 -32.01
N ASP A 379 -20.37 -1.39 -31.84
CA ASP A 379 -21.16 -2.15 -32.81
C ASP A 379 -22.65 -1.85 -32.62
N ALA A 380 -23.22 -1.09 -33.54
CA ALA A 380 -24.63 -0.69 -33.52
C ALA A 380 -25.61 -1.83 -33.79
N GLU A 381 -25.16 -2.93 -34.41
CA GLU A 381 -25.98 -4.11 -34.71
C GLU A 381 -26.14 -4.98 -33.47
N THR A 382 -25.04 -5.23 -32.76
CA THR A 382 -25.05 -6.06 -31.54
C THR A 382 -25.28 -5.25 -30.26
N GLY A 383 -25.12 -3.92 -30.33
CA GLY A 383 -25.24 -3.01 -29.20
C GLY A 383 -24.09 -3.13 -28.20
N LYS A 384 -22.90 -3.55 -28.64
CA LYS A 384 -21.75 -3.85 -27.78
C LYS A 384 -20.51 -3.05 -28.16
N TRP A 385 -19.65 -2.80 -27.17
CA TRP A 385 -18.30 -2.30 -27.40
C TRP A 385 -17.38 -3.45 -27.84
N VAL A 386 -16.64 -3.23 -28.91
CA VAL A 386 -15.66 -4.18 -29.43
C VAL A 386 -14.30 -3.50 -29.41
N GLU A 387 -13.30 -4.18 -28.84
CA GLU A 387 -11.93 -3.65 -28.78
C GLU A 387 -11.39 -3.45 -30.21
N ALA A 388 -10.88 -2.26 -30.47
CA ALA A 388 -10.32 -1.90 -31.75
C ALA A 388 -8.94 -2.58 -31.89
N GLY A 389 -8.67 -3.17 -33.06
CA GLY A 389 -7.40 -3.86 -33.29
C GLY A 389 -6.18 -2.93 -33.13
N LYS A 390 -4.99 -3.53 -32.90
CA LYS A 390 -3.74 -2.79 -32.63
C LYS A 390 -3.46 -1.62 -33.59
N ASN A 391 -3.74 -1.77 -34.88
CA ASN A 391 -3.56 -0.70 -35.87
C ASN A 391 -4.45 0.51 -35.60
N ALA A 392 -5.68 0.31 -35.13
CA ALA A 392 -6.59 1.39 -34.74
C ALA A 392 -6.14 2.06 -33.44
N LEU A 393 -5.66 1.29 -32.47
CA LEU A 393 -5.08 1.82 -31.24
C LEU A 393 -3.87 2.74 -31.52
N THR A 394 -3.05 2.46 -32.54
CA THR A 394 -1.93 3.37 -32.90
C THR A 394 -2.39 4.75 -33.40
N GLN A 395 -3.67 4.88 -33.77
CA GLN A 395 -4.28 6.15 -34.16
C GLN A 395 -4.97 6.86 -32.99
N SER A 396 -4.93 6.28 -31.79
CA SER A 396 -5.31 6.96 -30.56
C SER A 396 -4.08 7.32 -29.73
N THR A 397 -4.14 8.48 -29.07
CA THR A 397 -3.08 8.95 -28.18
C THR A 397 -3.70 9.44 -26.90
N VAL A 398 -3.22 8.90 -25.77
CA VAL A 398 -3.58 9.37 -24.43
C VAL A 398 -2.36 10.05 -23.80
N THR A 399 -2.59 11.18 -23.14
CA THR A 399 -1.55 11.87 -22.37
C THR A 399 -2.08 12.22 -20.99
N VAL A 400 -1.35 11.77 -19.95
CA VAL A 400 -1.55 12.15 -18.55
C VAL A 400 -0.39 13.07 -18.14
N LYS A 401 -0.68 14.28 -17.66
CA LYS A 401 0.35 15.28 -17.28
C LYS A 401 -0.01 15.99 -15.98
N ASN A 402 1.01 16.22 -15.15
CA ASN A 402 0.94 17.17 -14.05
C ASN A 402 1.18 18.58 -14.60
N GLU A 403 0.20 19.45 -14.45
CA GLU A 403 0.26 20.86 -14.84
C GLU A 403 0.55 21.72 -13.59
N ARG A 404 1.48 22.67 -13.70
CA ARG A 404 1.85 23.57 -12.61
C ARG A 404 1.86 25.01 -13.09
N GLY A 405 1.04 25.85 -12.47
CA GLY A 405 0.98 27.29 -12.73
C GLY A 405 -0.08 27.71 -13.77
N PRO A 406 -0.16 29.01 -14.10
CA PRO A 406 -1.23 29.52 -14.93
C PRO A 406 -1.07 29.06 -16.37
N LEU A 407 -1.96 28.17 -16.81
CA LEU A 407 -2.19 27.90 -18.23
C LEU A 407 -2.75 29.19 -18.83
N SER A 408 -1.94 29.91 -19.61
CA SER A 408 -2.32 31.19 -20.22
C SER A 408 -2.66 30.99 -21.69
N ASP A 409 -3.69 31.70 -22.14
CA ASP A 409 -3.98 31.93 -23.56
C ASP A 409 -3.49 33.34 -23.89
N SER A 410 -2.70 33.50 -24.96
CA SER A 410 -2.20 34.80 -25.41
C SER A 410 -3.31 35.78 -25.83
N HIS A 411 -4.53 35.29 -26.06
CA HIS A 411 -5.72 36.06 -26.43
C HIS A 411 -6.70 36.31 -25.27
N SER A 412 -6.34 35.87 -24.07
CA SER A 412 -7.12 36.08 -22.85
C SER A 412 -6.28 36.78 -21.79
N THR A 413 -6.82 37.85 -21.21
CA THR A 413 -6.22 38.51 -20.04
C THR A 413 -6.38 37.70 -18.75
N GLU A 414 -7.22 36.67 -18.77
CA GLU A 414 -7.44 35.74 -17.66
C GLU A 414 -6.81 34.38 -17.99
N PRO A 415 -6.01 33.79 -17.10
CA PRO A 415 -5.46 32.46 -17.31
C PRO A 415 -6.56 31.39 -17.25
N ILE A 416 -6.45 30.36 -18.10
CA ILE A 416 -7.31 29.16 -18.11
C ILE A 416 -7.22 28.44 -16.76
N LEU A 417 -6.06 28.50 -16.11
CA LEU A 417 -5.87 28.10 -14.71
C LEU A 417 -5.43 29.30 -13.87
N ALA A 418 -6.30 29.76 -12.98
CA ALA A 418 -6.00 30.89 -12.13
C ALA A 418 -5.11 30.54 -10.93
N SER A 419 -5.05 29.27 -10.54
CA SER A 419 -4.41 28.85 -9.29
C SER A 419 -3.05 28.22 -9.56
N GLY A 420 -2.01 28.64 -8.83
CA GLY A 420 -0.69 28.00 -8.86
C GLY A 420 -0.65 26.62 -8.20
N ARG A 421 -1.77 25.89 -8.20
CA ARG A 421 -1.88 24.53 -7.68
C ARG A 421 -1.30 23.54 -8.70
N ASN A 422 -0.91 22.37 -8.21
CA ASN A 422 -0.65 21.23 -9.08
C ASN A 422 -2.02 20.70 -9.52
N GLU A 423 -2.19 20.34 -10.78
CA GLU A 423 -3.44 19.78 -11.30
C GLU A 423 -3.11 18.65 -12.29
N MET A 424 -3.97 17.64 -12.39
CA MET A 424 -3.74 16.54 -13.34
C MET A 424 -4.59 16.74 -14.59
N ARG A 425 -3.95 16.78 -15.77
CA ARG A 425 -4.64 16.81 -17.05
C ARG A 425 -4.54 15.47 -17.77
N ILE A 426 -5.69 14.97 -18.22
CA ILE A 426 -5.77 13.78 -19.08
C ILE A 426 -6.39 14.18 -20.41
N SER A 427 -5.78 13.75 -21.50
CA SER A 427 -6.27 14.02 -22.86
C SER A 427 -6.25 12.75 -23.70
N ALA A 428 -7.32 12.50 -24.44
CA ALA A 428 -7.42 11.45 -25.44
C ALA A 428 -7.64 12.07 -26.83
N ARG A 429 -6.90 11.61 -27.83
CA ARG A 429 -6.97 12.07 -29.22
C ARG A 429 -7.14 10.88 -30.16
N LEU A 430 -8.00 11.03 -31.18
CA LEU A 430 -8.16 10.11 -32.30
C LEU A 430 -7.70 10.76 -33.61
N ASN A 431 -6.99 10.01 -34.46
CA ASN A 431 -6.52 10.44 -35.77
C ASN A 431 -7.23 9.68 -36.90
N PHE A 432 -7.92 10.43 -37.76
CA PHE A 432 -8.67 10.00 -38.94
C PHE A 432 -7.94 10.35 -40.26
N GLY A 433 -6.63 10.63 -40.19
CA GLY A 433 -5.81 10.98 -41.35
C GLY A 433 -5.70 9.88 -42.41
N SER A 434 -5.04 10.21 -43.52
CA SER A 434 -4.84 9.27 -44.62
C SER A 434 -4.14 7.99 -44.14
N GLY A 435 -4.77 6.83 -44.38
CA GLY A 435 -4.27 5.52 -43.93
C GLY A 435 -4.73 5.09 -42.53
N SER A 436 -5.50 5.91 -41.82
CA SER A 436 -6.12 5.52 -40.56
C SER A 436 -7.21 4.46 -40.78
N PRO A 437 -7.26 3.39 -39.97
CA PRO A 437 -8.39 2.46 -39.95
C PRO A 437 -9.61 3.03 -39.20
N LEU A 438 -9.50 4.23 -38.61
CA LEU A 438 -10.63 4.90 -37.95
C LEU A 438 -11.49 5.63 -38.98
N THR A 439 -12.81 5.57 -38.80
CA THR A 439 -13.79 6.18 -39.70
C THR A 439 -14.70 7.14 -38.93
N ARG A 440 -15.09 8.26 -39.54
CA ARG A 440 -15.88 9.29 -38.83
C ARG A 440 -17.34 8.88 -38.57
N ASP A 441 -17.86 7.91 -39.32
CA ASP A 441 -19.21 7.37 -39.16
C ASP A 441 -19.36 6.40 -37.97
N GLN A 442 -18.25 6.04 -37.32
CA GLN A 442 -18.22 5.12 -36.18
C GLN A 442 -18.14 5.89 -34.84
N VAL A 443 -18.75 5.34 -33.80
CA VAL A 443 -18.58 5.81 -32.42
C VAL A 443 -17.43 5.05 -31.77
N TYR A 444 -16.49 5.79 -31.16
CA TYR A 444 -15.35 5.22 -30.45
C TYR A 444 -15.39 5.55 -28.96
N ARG A 445 -14.76 4.70 -28.15
CA ARG A 445 -14.49 4.92 -26.73
C ARG A 445 -13.01 4.70 -26.47
N VAL A 446 -12.34 5.67 -25.85
CA VAL A 446 -11.00 5.49 -25.28
C VAL A 446 -11.18 5.32 -23.78
N GLU A 447 -10.93 4.11 -23.29
CA GLU A 447 -10.90 3.78 -21.87
C GLU A 447 -9.49 4.02 -21.37
N VAL A 448 -9.32 4.89 -20.38
CA VAL A 448 -8.06 5.12 -19.68
C VAL A 448 -8.19 4.51 -18.29
N ARG A 449 -7.20 3.71 -17.90
CA ARG A 449 -7.09 3.10 -16.58
C ARG A 449 -6.01 3.83 -15.81
N LEU A 450 -6.38 4.50 -14.73
CA LEU A 450 -5.44 5.08 -13.79
C LEU A 450 -5.20 4.10 -12.66
N HIS A 451 -3.97 3.65 -12.52
CA HIS A 451 -3.52 2.77 -11.45
C HIS A 451 -3.25 3.63 -10.22
N LEU A 452 -4.19 3.58 -9.28
CA LEU A 452 -4.15 4.35 -8.06
C LEU A 452 -3.17 3.73 -7.05
N ASN A 453 -3.01 2.41 -7.04
CA ASN A 453 -1.97 1.74 -6.25
C ASN A 453 -0.63 1.61 -6.99
N ARG A 454 0.44 1.56 -6.20
CA ARG A 454 1.78 1.17 -6.65
C ARG A 454 2.27 0.00 -5.81
N GLU A 455 3.12 -0.84 -6.40
CA GLU A 455 3.98 -1.72 -5.61
C GLU A 455 4.77 -0.85 -4.64
N ASN A 456 4.68 -1.19 -3.35
CA ASN A 456 5.53 -0.60 -2.33
C ASN A 456 6.98 -0.93 -2.71
N PRO A 457 7.82 0.05 -3.10
CA PRO A 457 9.21 -0.20 -3.46
C PRO A 457 10.02 -0.69 -2.26
N ASN A 458 9.47 -0.58 -1.05
CA ASN A 458 10.03 -1.14 0.18
C ASN A 458 9.48 -2.54 0.53
N ALA A 459 8.49 -3.08 -0.18
CA ALA A 459 7.96 -4.45 0.01
C ALA A 459 8.75 -5.52 -0.76
N GLY A 460 9.97 -5.20 -1.16
CA GLY A 460 10.89 -6.12 -1.83
C GLY A 460 12.00 -6.57 -0.87
N SER A 461 12.09 -7.88 -0.67
CA SER A 461 13.09 -8.60 0.14
C SER A 461 14.56 -8.31 -0.19
N GLU A 462 14.88 -7.60 -1.28
CA GLU A 462 16.27 -7.37 -1.68
C GLU A 462 17.04 -6.42 -0.75
N SER A 463 16.36 -5.56 0.03
CA SER A 463 17.01 -4.68 1.01
C SER A 463 16.63 -4.89 2.48
N ALA A 464 15.49 -5.51 2.79
CA ALA A 464 15.10 -5.78 4.17
C ALA A 464 15.90 -6.99 4.70
N GLY A 465 16.87 -6.76 5.59
CA GLY A 465 17.57 -7.83 6.29
C GLY A 465 18.82 -8.43 5.62
N THR A 466 19.25 -7.96 4.44
CA THR A 466 20.55 -8.37 3.86
C THR A 466 21.72 -8.11 4.82
N ASP A 467 21.67 -6.99 5.54
CA ASP A 467 22.66 -6.69 6.57
C ASP A 467 22.44 -7.47 7.89
N LEU A 468 21.19 -7.85 8.22
CA LEU A 468 20.88 -8.70 9.37
C LEU A 468 21.45 -10.12 9.20
N ARG A 469 21.48 -10.64 7.97
CA ARG A 469 22.05 -11.95 7.64
C ARG A 469 23.56 -12.06 7.94
N LYS A 470 24.24 -10.94 8.24
CA LYS A 470 25.61 -10.97 8.78
C LYS A 470 25.67 -11.59 10.19
N TYR A 471 24.56 -11.57 10.91
CA TYR A 471 24.42 -12.16 12.24
C TYR A 471 23.92 -13.61 12.21
N THR A 472 23.56 -14.16 11.04
CA THR A 472 23.10 -15.55 10.92
C THR A 472 24.28 -16.48 10.69
N ILE A 473 24.08 -17.77 10.95
CA ILE A 473 25.07 -18.81 10.70
C ILE A 473 24.37 -20.09 10.23
N VAL A 474 25.00 -20.78 9.28
CA VAL A 474 24.53 -22.09 8.83
C VAL A 474 24.55 -23.05 10.01
N HIS A 475 23.42 -23.70 10.21
CA HIS A 475 23.16 -24.56 11.36
C HIS A 475 24.27 -25.61 11.62
N SER A 476 24.75 -26.27 10.57
CA SER A 476 25.81 -27.29 10.66
C SER A 476 27.17 -26.71 11.08
N GLU A 477 27.47 -25.46 10.72
CA GLU A 477 28.70 -24.77 11.10
C GLU A 477 28.68 -24.38 12.58
N TYR A 478 27.52 -23.94 13.08
CA TYR A 478 27.32 -23.67 14.50
C TYR A 478 27.50 -24.95 15.35
N ILE A 479 26.87 -26.07 14.93
CA ILE A 479 27.08 -27.38 15.58
C ILE A 479 28.55 -27.76 15.61
N ALA A 480 29.26 -27.61 14.49
CA ALA A 480 30.68 -27.92 14.42
C ALA A 480 31.52 -27.04 15.37
N ALA A 481 31.17 -25.76 15.51
CA ALA A 481 31.83 -24.83 16.43
C ALA A 481 31.61 -25.25 17.89
N VAL A 482 30.37 -25.54 18.29
CA VAL A 482 30.04 -26.04 19.64
C VAL A 482 30.71 -27.39 19.92
N GLY A 483 30.75 -28.30 18.95
CA GLY A 483 31.44 -29.59 19.06
C GLY A 483 32.95 -29.45 19.29
N ARG A 484 33.59 -28.45 18.67
CA ARG A 484 35.00 -28.15 18.92
C ARG A 484 35.25 -27.66 20.34
N LEU A 485 34.36 -26.84 20.90
CA LEU A 485 34.45 -26.40 22.30
C LEU A 485 34.40 -27.58 23.27
N SER A 486 33.45 -28.50 23.09
CA SER A 486 33.27 -29.65 23.98
C SER A 486 34.43 -30.66 23.90
N SER A 487 35.04 -30.83 22.72
CA SER A 487 36.19 -31.72 22.52
C SER A 487 37.48 -31.26 23.22
N GLY A 488 37.61 -29.97 23.50
CA GLY A 488 38.78 -29.40 24.18
C GLY A 488 38.70 -29.43 25.71
N TRP A 489 37.51 -29.67 26.28
CA TRP A 489 37.20 -29.40 27.69
C TRP A 489 36.36 -30.52 28.32
N GLY A 490 36.91 -31.72 28.45
CA GLY A 490 36.56 -32.72 29.49
C GLY A 490 35.08 -33.07 29.75
N GLY A 491 34.13 -32.72 28.88
CA GLY A 491 32.69 -32.95 29.08
C GLY A 491 32.00 -32.03 30.11
N THR A 492 32.62 -30.94 30.56
CA THR A 492 31.95 -29.99 31.49
C THR A 492 31.09 -28.98 30.71
N LYS A 493 29.85 -28.76 31.16
CA LYS A 493 28.92 -27.71 30.64
C LYS A 493 29.34 -26.26 30.96
N ILE A 494 30.52 -26.12 31.57
CA ILE A 494 31.18 -24.84 31.83
C ILE A 494 32.47 -24.86 31.02
N TRP A 495 32.59 -23.94 30.08
CA TRP A 495 33.81 -23.75 29.31
C TRP A 495 34.54 -22.54 29.87
N THR A 496 35.71 -22.75 30.45
CA THR A 496 36.54 -21.62 30.88
C THR A 496 37.29 -21.11 29.65
N ALA A 497 37.22 -19.81 29.36
CA ALA A 497 37.98 -19.24 28.27
C ALA A 497 39.49 -19.45 28.51
N SER A 498 40.14 -20.36 27.77
CA SER A 498 41.57 -20.17 27.53
C SER A 498 41.73 -19.00 26.54
N PRO A 499 42.86 -18.27 26.53
CA PRO A 499 43.01 -17.03 25.76
C PRO A 499 42.90 -17.17 24.22
N ARG A 500 42.56 -18.35 23.69
CA ARG A 500 42.40 -18.62 22.27
C ARG A 500 41.26 -19.60 22.04
N LEU A 501 40.02 -19.13 22.20
CA LEU A 501 38.96 -19.64 21.32
C LEU A 501 39.50 -19.53 19.88
N TRP A 502 39.39 -20.60 19.10
CA TRP A 502 39.87 -20.54 17.72
C TRP A 502 39.06 -19.46 17.00
N ALA A 503 39.71 -18.59 16.23
CA ALA A 503 39.06 -17.43 15.62
C ALA A 503 37.77 -17.82 14.87
N ASP A 504 37.78 -18.97 14.20
CA ASP A 504 36.62 -19.51 13.47
C ASP A 504 35.48 -19.94 14.41
N THR A 505 35.81 -20.54 15.56
CA THR A 505 34.82 -20.93 16.59
C THR A 505 34.23 -19.68 17.26
N GLN A 506 35.07 -18.69 17.57
CA GLN A 506 34.59 -17.43 18.13
C GLN A 506 33.65 -16.72 17.14
N LYS A 507 34.03 -16.62 15.86
CA LYS A 507 33.18 -16.04 14.83
C LYS A 507 31.82 -16.73 14.74
N ALA A 508 31.80 -18.06 14.82
CA ALA A 508 30.57 -18.84 14.74
C ALA A 508 29.64 -18.65 15.97
N LEU A 509 30.21 -18.50 17.16
CA LEU A 509 29.44 -18.29 18.40
C LEU A 509 28.91 -16.86 18.56
N LEU A 510 29.43 -15.92 17.77
CA LEU A 510 28.96 -14.53 17.74
C LEU A 510 27.82 -14.32 16.71
N CYS A 511 27.40 -15.38 16.04
CA CYS A 511 26.23 -15.43 15.19
C CYS A 511 25.09 -16.19 15.90
N THR A 512 23.86 -15.90 15.49
CA THR A 512 22.64 -16.47 16.08
C THR A 512 22.05 -17.51 15.12
N PRO A 513 22.04 -18.81 15.49
CA PRO A 513 21.68 -19.90 14.58
C PRO A 513 20.19 -19.97 14.22
N ILE A 514 19.31 -19.31 14.98
CA ILE A 514 17.84 -19.29 14.78
C ILE A 514 17.33 -18.01 14.12
N LEU A 515 18.23 -17.06 13.87
CA LEU A 515 17.86 -15.77 13.33
C LEU A 515 17.42 -15.87 11.86
N GLU A 516 18.02 -16.78 11.08
CA GLU A 516 17.63 -16.99 9.68
C GLU A 516 16.19 -17.51 9.58
N ASP A 517 15.79 -18.42 10.48
CA ASP A 517 14.44 -18.97 10.51
C ASP A 517 13.41 -17.88 10.82
N LEU A 518 13.70 -16.99 11.80
CA LEU A 518 12.85 -15.84 12.09
C LEU A 518 12.76 -14.86 10.90
N ILE A 519 13.89 -14.54 10.26
CA ILE A 519 13.91 -13.67 9.07
C ILE A 519 13.06 -14.28 7.96
N ALA A 520 13.25 -15.57 7.66
CA ALA A 520 12.49 -16.27 6.62
C ALA A 520 10.99 -16.31 6.93
N ASN A 521 10.60 -16.51 8.19
CA ASN A 521 9.20 -16.45 8.61
C ASN A 521 8.60 -15.05 8.39
N LEU A 522 9.32 -13.98 8.75
CA LEU A 522 8.86 -12.61 8.55
C LEU A 522 8.76 -12.22 7.06
N GLU A 523 9.73 -12.65 6.24
CA GLU A 523 9.70 -12.48 4.78
C GLU A 523 8.53 -13.25 4.14
N GLN A 524 8.25 -14.46 4.64
CA GLN A 524 7.11 -15.26 4.21
C GLN A 524 5.79 -14.57 4.56
N MET A 525 5.64 -14.08 5.80
CA MET A 525 4.45 -13.31 6.20
C MET A 525 4.26 -12.11 5.28
N GLU A 526 5.28 -11.29 5.08
CA GLU A 526 5.21 -10.14 4.17
C GLU A 526 4.76 -10.56 2.76
N THR A 527 5.29 -11.66 2.23
CA THR A 527 4.88 -12.20 0.92
C THR A 527 3.43 -12.70 0.90
N GLU A 528 2.95 -13.33 1.98
CA GLU A 528 1.59 -13.84 2.09
C GLU A 528 0.55 -12.71 2.17
N TYR A 529 0.91 -11.60 2.80
CA TYR A 529 0.06 -10.41 2.91
C TYR A 529 0.29 -9.37 1.79
N GLN A 530 1.21 -9.61 0.85
CA GLN A 530 1.37 -8.76 -0.34
C GLN A 530 0.04 -8.70 -1.12
N ASP A 531 -0.52 -7.50 -1.25
CA ASP A 531 -1.73 -7.31 -2.03
C ASP A 531 -1.42 -7.19 -3.53
N ASN A 532 -2.07 -8.06 -4.31
CA ASN A 532 -2.03 -8.04 -5.78
C ASN A 532 -3.29 -7.40 -6.40
N ARG A 533 -4.22 -6.86 -5.61
CA ARG A 533 -5.42 -6.19 -6.09
C ARG A 533 -5.04 -4.86 -6.74
N GLU A 534 -5.56 -4.62 -7.92
CA GLU A 534 -5.32 -3.39 -8.70
C GLU A 534 -6.44 -2.38 -8.39
N PHE A 535 -6.11 -1.21 -7.86
CA PHE A 535 -7.07 -0.13 -7.72
C PHE A 535 -7.03 0.73 -8.97
N VAL A 536 -8.03 0.52 -9.82
CA VAL A 536 -8.14 1.20 -11.11
C VAL A 536 -9.30 2.20 -11.07
N GLU A 537 -8.99 3.47 -11.32
CA GLU A 537 -9.99 4.47 -11.67
C GLU A 537 -10.15 4.52 -13.19
N TYR A 538 -11.38 4.34 -13.66
CA TYR A 538 -11.71 4.29 -15.09
C TYR A 538 -12.14 5.67 -15.61
N ILE A 539 -11.61 6.07 -16.76
CA ILE A 539 -11.95 7.32 -17.45
C ILE A 539 -12.28 7.03 -18.91
N ASP A 540 -13.52 7.29 -19.32
CA ASP A 540 -14.02 6.96 -20.66
C ASP A 540 -14.24 8.19 -21.55
N PHE A 541 -13.44 8.32 -22.60
CA PHE A 541 -13.63 9.34 -23.63
C PHE A 541 -14.44 8.78 -24.81
N VAL A 542 -15.68 9.25 -24.98
CA VAL A 542 -16.54 8.82 -26.10
C VAL A 542 -16.48 9.83 -27.24
N PHE A 543 -16.15 9.35 -28.44
CA PHE A 543 -16.03 10.15 -29.66
C PHE A 543 -17.17 9.79 -30.62
N ASN A 544 -17.98 10.78 -30.97
CA ASN A 544 -18.96 10.71 -32.05
C ASN A 544 -18.74 11.90 -32.99
N VAL A 545 -18.14 11.66 -34.16
CA VAL A 545 -17.67 12.70 -35.10
C VAL A 545 -18.55 12.72 -36.35
N PRO A 546 -19.67 13.45 -36.38
CA PRO A 546 -20.56 13.44 -37.54
C PRO A 546 -19.82 13.89 -38.82
N GLN A 547 -20.08 13.23 -39.96
CA GLN A 547 -19.68 13.77 -41.26
C GLN A 547 -20.45 15.08 -41.51
N GLU A 548 -19.79 16.11 -42.03
CA GLU A 548 -20.50 17.20 -42.68
C GLU A 548 -21.36 16.57 -43.80
N ASP A 549 -22.67 16.81 -43.75
CA ASP A 549 -23.52 16.58 -44.90
C ASP A 549 -22.91 17.35 -46.08
N SER A 550 -22.28 16.63 -47.00
CA SER A 550 -21.70 17.16 -48.24
C SER A 550 -22.79 17.58 -49.25
N ALA A 551 -23.99 17.90 -48.76
CA ALA A 551 -25.08 18.47 -49.51
C ALA A 551 -25.18 19.98 -49.24
N LYS A 552 -24.29 20.74 -49.87
CA LYS A 552 -24.59 22.12 -50.28
C LYS A 552 -24.60 22.21 -51.79
#